data_AF-A0A961X911-F1
#
_entry.id   AF-A0A961X911-F1
#
_cell.length_a   1.000
_cell.length_b   1.000
_cell.length_c   1.000
_cell.angle_alpha   90.00
_cell.angle_beta   90.00
_cell.angle_gamma   90.00
#
_symmetry.space_group_name_H-M   'P 1'
#
loop_
_entity.id
_entity.type
_entity.pdbx_description
1 polymer ?
#
loop_
_entity_poly.entity_id
_entity_poly.type
_entity_poly.pdbx_seq_one_letter_code
_entity_poly.pdbx_strand_id
1 'polypeptide(L)'
;MKLKMTLLAGVMAFVPLNAMAADLTIGFSQIGSESGWRAAETTVTKQEAEKRGIDLKFADAQQKQENQIKAIRSFIAQGVDAILLAPVVATGWDEVLEEAKDAEIPVLLLDRTVDAPDDLYLTAVTSDLVHE
;
A
#
# COMPACT_ATOMS: atom_id res chain seq x y z
N MET A 1 41.29 -20.63 -54.71
CA MET A 1 40.46 -19.41 -54.87
C MET A 1 38.99 -19.82 -54.87
N LYS A 2 38.17 -19.14 -54.06
CA LYS A 2 36.69 -19.25 -53.89
C LYS A 2 36.16 -20.30 -52.91
N LEU A 3 36.09 -19.93 -51.63
CA LEU A 3 35.13 -20.48 -50.66
C LEU A 3 33.90 -19.54 -50.67
N LYS A 4 32.73 -20.07 -51.01
CA LYS A 4 31.46 -19.33 -50.98
C LYS A 4 30.96 -19.29 -49.53
N MET A 5 30.91 -18.08 -48.96
CA MET A 5 30.39 -17.81 -47.63
C MET A 5 28.88 -17.57 -47.73
N THR A 6 28.09 -18.54 -47.28
CA THR A 6 26.62 -18.42 -47.23
C THR A 6 26.25 -17.65 -45.96
N LEU A 7 25.68 -16.45 -46.14
CA LEU A 7 25.22 -15.58 -45.07
C LEU A 7 23.89 -16.12 -44.52
N LEU A 8 23.88 -16.62 -43.28
CA LEU A 8 22.65 -16.93 -42.55
C LEU A 8 22.05 -15.61 -42.05
N ALA A 9 20.90 -15.20 -42.59
CA ALA A 9 20.13 -14.08 -42.09
C ALA A 9 19.52 -14.44 -40.72
N GLY A 10 20.07 -13.89 -39.65
CA GLY A 10 19.51 -14.00 -38.31
C GLY A 10 18.23 -13.16 -38.22
N VAL A 11 17.07 -13.82 -38.16
CA VAL A 11 15.80 -13.18 -37.80
C VAL A 11 15.87 -12.85 -36.32
N MET A 12 16.08 -11.58 -35.99
CA MET A 12 15.92 -11.07 -34.63
C MET A 12 14.42 -10.99 -34.36
N ALA A 13 13.87 -12.01 -33.68
CA ALA A 13 12.49 -11.99 -33.23
C ALA A 13 12.33 -10.88 -32.18
N PHE A 14 11.68 -9.78 -32.56
CA PHE A 14 11.19 -8.78 -31.63
C PHE A 14 10.06 -9.42 -30.81
N VAL A 15 10.40 -9.93 -29.63
CA VAL A 15 9.40 -10.33 -28.65
C VAL A 15 8.90 -9.05 -27.99
N PRO A 16 7.62 -8.66 -28.13
CA PRO A 16 7.10 -7.53 -27.38
C PRO A 16 7.16 -7.89 -25.90
N LEU A 17 8.01 -7.19 -25.14
CA LEU A 17 7.93 -7.15 -23.69
C LEU A 17 6.61 -6.44 -23.37
N ASN A 18 5.53 -7.20 -23.22
CA ASN A 18 4.38 -6.70 -22.48
C ASN A 18 4.90 -6.42 -21.07
N ALA A 19 5.02 -5.14 -20.72
CA ALA A 19 5.17 -4.74 -19.34
C ALA A 19 3.93 -5.25 -18.62
N MET A 20 4.05 -6.41 -17.97
CA MET A 20 3.07 -6.83 -16.97
C MET A 20 3.11 -5.72 -15.92
N ALA A 21 1.98 -5.04 -15.70
CA ALA A 21 1.86 -4.19 -14.53
C ALA A 21 2.25 -5.06 -13.33
N ALA A 22 3.24 -4.64 -12.54
CA ALA A 22 3.59 -5.37 -11.33
C ALA A 22 2.34 -5.49 -10.46
N ASP A 23 2.02 -6.69 -10.01
CA ASP A 23 0.90 -6.92 -9.09
C ASP A 23 1.23 -6.19 -7.77
N LEU A 24 0.61 -5.02 -7.55
CA LEU A 24 0.83 -4.23 -6.35
C LEU A 24 0.17 -4.93 -5.16
N THR A 25 0.92 -5.08 -4.07
CA THR A 25 0.42 -5.57 -2.78
C THR A 25 0.33 -4.41 -1.81
N ILE A 26 -0.86 -4.14 -1.27
CA ILE A 26 -1.10 -2.99 -0.38
C ILE A 26 -1.66 -3.48 0.95
N GLY A 27 -1.05 -3.07 2.05
CA GLY A 27 -1.58 -3.31 3.39
C GLY A 27 -2.67 -2.28 3.74
N PHE A 28 -3.77 -2.70 4.36
CA PHE A 28 -4.76 -1.78 4.91
C PHE A 28 -5.06 -2.10 6.37
N SER A 29 -4.61 -1.21 7.27
CA SER A 29 -4.86 -1.25 8.71
C SER A 29 -6.07 -0.37 9.04
N GLN A 30 -7.25 -0.98 9.15
CA GLN A 30 -8.51 -0.32 9.47
C GLN A 30 -8.82 -0.43 10.98
N ILE A 31 -9.52 0.56 11.53
CA ILE A 31 -9.93 0.62 12.94
C ILE A 31 -10.86 -0.55 13.29
N GLY A 32 -11.88 -0.76 12.47
CA GLY A 32 -12.94 -1.74 12.71
C GLY A 32 -14.20 -1.46 11.90
N SER A 33 -15.34 -1.86 12.46
CA SER A 33 -16.68 -1.67 11.90
C SER A 33 -17.61 -0.92 12.86
N GLU A 34 -17.05 -0.02 13.67
CA GLU A 34 -17.79 0.73 14.70
C GLU A 34 -18.84 1.71 14.14
N SER A 35 -18.79 2.00 12.84
CA SER A 35 -19.73 2.90 12.18
C SER A 35 -20.04 2.46 10.74
N GLY A 36 -21.16 2.97 10.21
CA GLY A 36 -21.50 2.82 8.81
C GLY A 36 -20.47 3.46 7.87
N TRP A 37 -19.80 4.54 8.31
CA TRP A 37 -18.72 5.17 7.57
C TRP A 37 -17.51 4.23 7.41
N ARG A 38 -17.06 3.59 8.49
CA ARG A 38 -15.96 2.60 8.45
C ARG A 38 -16.29 1.39 7.59
N ALA A 39 -17.53 0.91 7.66
CA ALA A 39 -18.01 -0.18 6.82
C ALA A 39 -17.99 0.21 5.33
N ALA A 40 -18.42 1.43 5.00
CA ALA A 40 -18.40 1.95 3.64
C ALA A 40 -16.96 2.13 3.14
N GLU A 41 -16.09 2.79 3.89
CA GLU A 41 -14.66 2.97 3.58
C GLU A 41 -13.98 1.62 3.31
N THR A 42 -14.19 0.64 4.18
CA THR A 42 -13.66 -0.71 3.99
C THR A 42 -14.15 -1.35 2.70
N THR A 43 -15.43 -1.20 2.38
CA THR A 43 -16.06 -1.79 1.20
C THR A 43 -15.52 -1.15 -0.08
N VAL A 44 -15.47 0.19 -0.15
CA VAL A 44 -15.00 0.88 -1.35
C VAL A 44 -13.51 0.68 -1.59
N THR A 45 -12.68 0.63 -0.53
CA THR A 45 -11.24 0.35 -0.66
C THR A 45 -11.01 -1.06 -1.22
N LYS A 46 -11.76 -2.08 -0.74
CA LYS A 46 -11.68 -3.44 -1.27
C LYS A 46 -12.11 -3.52 -2.75
N GLN A 47 -13.22 -2.87 -3.10
CA GLN A 47 -13.73 -2.85 -4.47
C GLN A 47 -12.76 -2.16 -5.43
N GLU A 48 -12.16 -1.04 -5.03
CA GLU A 48 -11.22 -0.31 -5.89
C GLU A 48 -9.90 -1.07 -6.05
N ALA A 49 -9.43 -1.77 -5.00
CA ALA A 49 -8.28 -2.65 -5.10
C ALA A 49 -8.54 -3.80 -6.10
N GLU A 50 -9.67 -4.50 -5.97
CA GLU A 50 -10.06 -5.58 -6.89
C GLU A 50 -10.14 -5.09 -8.34
N LYS A 51 -10.82 -3.95 -8.57
CA LYS A 51 -10.95 -3.33 -9.90
C LYS A 51 -9.60 -2.98 -10.53
N ARG A 52 -8.60 -2.65 -9.72
CA ARG A 52 -7.25 -2.30 -10.17
C ARG A 52 -6.28 -3.49 -10.20
N GLY A 53 -6.71 -4.68 -9.78
CA GLY A 53 -5.83 -5.85 -9.67
C GLY A 53 -4.80 -5.73 -8.55
N ILE A 54 -5.09 -4.97 -7.49
CA ILE A 54 -4.22 -4.79 -6.32
C ILE A 54 -4.51 -5.92 -5.32
N ASP A 55 -3.46 -6.60 -4.85
CA ASP A 55 -3.53 -7.56 -3.74
C ASP A 55 -3.63 -6.80 -2.41
N LEU A 56 -4.85 -6.58 -1.95
CA LEU A 56 -5.11 -5.85 -0.71
C LEU A 56 -5.04 -6.78 0.51
N LYS A 57 -4.00 -6.63 1.33
CA LYS A 57 -3.88 -7.27 2.65
C LYS A 57 -4.65 -6.47 3.69
N PHE A 58 -5.90 -6.87 3.95
CA PHE A 58 -6.78 -6.18 4.91
C PHE A 58 -6.61 -6.68 6.35
N ALA A 59 -6.51 -5.76 7.31
CA ALA A 59 -6.51 -6.04 8.75
C ALA A 59 -7.52 -5.14 9.48
N ASP A 60 -8.39 -5.76 10.28
CA ASP A 60 -9.31 -5.09 11.19
C ASP A 60 -8.68 -5.08 12.60
N ALA A 61 -8.55 -3.89 13.19
CA ALA A 61 -7.88 -3.71 14.46
C ALA A 61 -8.78 -3.94 15.69
N GLN A 62 -10.08 -4.12 15.50
CA GLN A 62 -11.04 -4.30 16.58
C GLN A 62 -11.00 -3.14 17.59
N GLN A 63 -10.84 -1.91 17.08
CA GLN A 63 -10.73 -0.66 17.85
C GLN A 63 -9.54 -0.62 18.82
N LYS A 64 -8.47 -1.36 18.54
CA LYS A 64 -7.25 -1.40 19.37
C LYS A 64 -6.04 -0.93 18.60
N GLN A 65 -5.36 0.10 19.11
CA GLN A 65 -4.14 0.63 18.50
C GLN A 65 -3.05 -0.44 18.39
N GLU A 66 -2.91 -1.29 19.41
CA GLU A 66 -1.90 -2.35 19.43
C GLU A 66 -2.09 -3.36 18.30
N ASN A 67 -3.34 -3.57 17.87
CA ASN A 67 -3.64 -4.42 16.72
C ASN A 67 -3.28 -3.73 15.40
N GLN A 68 -3.45 -2.41 15.30
CA GLN A 68 -2.98 -1.66 14.12
C GLN A 68 -1.46 -1.69 13.99
N ILE A 69 -0.74 -1.48 15.09
CA ILE A 69 0.74 -1.55 15.13
C ILE A 69 1.20 -2.95 14.69
N LYS A 70 0.58 -4.02 15.21
CA LYS A 70 0.87 -5.40 14.77
C LYS A 70 0.60 -5.63 13.29
N ALA A 71 -0.50 -5.08 12.76
CA ALA A 71 -0.83 -5.19 11.35
C ALA A 71 0.21 -4.48 10.47
N ILE A 72 0.61 -3.25 10.82
CA ILE A 72 1.64 -2.50 10.09
C ILE A 72 2.96 -3.28 10.08
N ARG A 73 3.42 -3.76 11.24
CA ARG A 73 4.62 -4.61 11.34
C ARG A 73 4.53 -5.88 10.49
N SER A 74 3.35 -6.50 10.45
CA SER A 74 3.09 -7.65 9.59
C SER A 74 3.18 -7.31 8.10
N PHE A 75 2.66 -6.14 7.70
CA PHE A 75 2.77 -5.65 6.33
C PHE A 75 4.21 -5.33 5.94
N ILE A 76 4.97 -4.70 6.85
CA ILE A 76 6.42 -4.46 6.67
C ILE A 76 7.15 -5.78 6.45
N ALA A 77 6.91 -6.77 7.32
CA ALA A 77 7.54 -8.09 7.21
C ALA A 77 7.15 -8.85 5.92
N GLN A 78 5.96 -8.58 5.38
CA GLN A 78 5.50 -9.14 4.10
C GLN A 78 6.09 -8.41 2.88
N GLY A 79 6.72 -7.24 3.07
CA GLY A 79 7.25 -6.42 1.99
C GLY A 79 6.15 -5.88 1.06
N VAL A 80 5.04 -5.39 1.62
CA VAL A 80 4.00 -4.73 0.83
C VAL A 80 4.54 -3.45 0.17
N ASP A 81 3.97 -3.04 -0.95
CA ASP A 81 4.41 -1.86 -1.70
C ASP A 81 3.98 -0.54 -1.06
N ALA A 82 2.89 -0.53 -0.27
CA ALA A 82 2.46 0.61 0.54
C ALA A 82 1.49 0.16 1.65
N ILE A 83 1.27 1.05 2.61
CA ILE A 83 0.34 0.83 3.72
C ILE A 83 -0.69 1.96 3.79
N LEU A 84 -1.96 1.59 3.81
CA LEU A 84 -3.07 2.46 4.17
C LEU A 84 -3.34 2.32 5.67
N LEU A 85 -3.36 3.44 6.39
CA LEU A 85 -3.62 3.50 7.83
C LEU A 85 -4.80 4.42 8.11
N ALA A 86 -5.88 3.88 8.68
CA ALA A 86 -6.92 4.67 9.31
C ALA A 86 -6.70 4.68 10.82
N PRO A 87 -6.03 5.68 11.42
CA PRO A 87 -5.57 5.60 12.80
C PRO A 87 -6.71 5.69 13.83
N VAL A 88 -6.74 4.78 14.80
CA VAL A 88 -7.76 4.77 15.87
C VAL A 88 -7.62 5.95 16.84
N VAL A 89 -6.39 6.41 17.08
CA VAL A 89 -6.03 7.53 17.95
C VAL A 89 -4.93 8.37 17.28
N ALA A 90 -4.73 9.62 17.72
CA ALA A 90 -3.77 10.52 17.09
C ALA A 90 -2.30 10.19 17.40
N THR A 91 -1.98 9.76 18.63
CA THR A 91 -0.59 9.68 19.12
C THR A 91 -0.05 8.25 19.15
N GLY A 92 1.28 8.08 19.24
CA GLY A 92 1.92 6.79 19.50
C GLY A 92 2.23 5.98 18.24
N TRP A 93 2.42 6.67 17.10
CA TRP A 93 2.70 6.05 15.81
C TRP A 93 4.18 6.13 15.40
N ASP A 94 4.97 7.00 16.05
CA ASP A 94 6.34 7.33 15.66
C ASP A 94 7.19 6.09 15.36
N GLU A 95 7.31 5.17 16.32
CA GLU A 95 8.15 3.97 16.20
C GLU A 95 7.75 3.10 15.00
N VAL A 96 6.45 2.86 14.78
CA VAL A 96 6.00 1.96 13.71
C VAL A 96 6.03 2.65 12.33
N LEU A 97 5.90 3.96 12.29
CA LEU A 97 6.05 4.73 11.05
C LEU A 97 7.54 4.90 10.68
N GLU A 98 8.42 5.05 11.66
CA GLU A 98 9.88 4.96 11.46
C GLU A 98 10.27 3.59 10.90
N GLU A 99 9.75 2.48 11.45
CA GLU A 99 9.97 1.13 10.90
C GLU A 99 9.51 1.00 9.45
N ALA A 100 8.35 1.57 9.09
CA ALA A 100 7.85 1.55 7.71
C ALA A 100 8.75 2.36 6.77
N LYS A 101 9.19 3.55 7.21
CA LYS A 101 10.10 4.42 6.48
C LYS A 101 11.47 3.76 6.26
N ASP A 102 12.03 3.14 7.28
CA ASP A 102 13.30 2.41 7.21
C ASP A 102 13.22 1.21 6.26
N ALA A 103 12.03 0.61 6.13
CA ALA A 103 11.74 -0.42 5.14
C ALA A 103 11.42 0.13 3.74
N GLU A 104 11.48 1.44 3.55
CA GLU A 104 11.12 2.15 2.31
C GLU A 104 9.67 1.91 1.85
N ILE A 105 8.76 1.64 2.79
CA ILE A 105 7.33 1.41 2.52
C ILE A 105 6.54 2.69 2.82
N PRO A 106 5.97 3.36 1.82
CA PRO A 106 5.19 4.56 2.03
C PRO A 106 3.89 4.26 2.79
N VAL A 107 3.62 5.07 3.82
CA VAL A 107 2.37 5.03 4.57
C VAL A 107 1.47 6.19 4.14
N LEU A 108 0.19 5.90 3.85
CA LEU A 108 -0.84 6.89 3.56
C LEU A 108 -1.87 6.86 4.68
N LEU A 109 -2.16 8.02 5.26
CA LEU A 109 -3.20 8.16 6.28
C LEU A 109 -4.56 8.33 5.60
N LEU A 110 -5.58 7.63 6.10
CA LEU A 110 -6.95 7.68 5.60
C LEU A 110 -7.89 8.16 6.69
N ASP A 111 -8.78 9.09 6.33
CA ASP A 111 -9.85 9.68 7.16
C ASP A 111 -9.39 10.50 8.37
N ARG A 112 -8.36 10.04 9.08
CA ARG A 112 -7.81 10.65 10.29
C ARG A 112 -6.30 10.82 10.14
N THR A 113 -5.78 11.81 10.86
CA THR A 113 -4.35 12.10 10.93
C THR A 113 -3.74 11.54 12.21
N VAL A 114 -2.41 11.62 12.28
CA VAL A 114 -1.62 11.29 13.47
C VAL A 114 -0.86 12.54 13.93
N ASP A 115 -0.47 12.55 15.20
CA ASP A 115 0.51 13.49 15.77
C ASP A 115 1.88 12.83 15.69
N ALA A 116 2.51 12.93 14.53
CA ALA A 116 3.84 12.40 14.21
C ALA A 116 4.50 13.32 13.16
N PRO A 117 5.85 13.33 13.04
CA PRO A 117 6.54 14.10 12.02
C PRO A 117 6.06 13.80 10.59
N ASP A 118 5.85 14.84 9.78
CA ASP A 118 5.31 14.74 8.42
C ASP A 118 6.18 13.89 7.46
N ASP A 119 7.46 13.70 7.78
CA ASP A 119 8.37 12.87 6.99
C ASP A 119 8.28 11.38 7.32
N LEU A 120 7.39 10.96 8.23
CA LEU A 120 7.11 9.56 8.55
C LEU A 120 5.95 8.95 7.75
N TYR A 121 5.21 9.76 7.00
CA TYR A 121 4.14 9.30 6.12
C TYR A 121 4.17 10.07 4.79
N LEU A 122 3.65 9.47 3.72
CA LEU A 122 3.70 10.07 2.39
C LEU A 122 2.69 11.22 2.24
N THR A 123 1.46 10.99 2.70
CA THR A 123 0.37 11.96 2.64
C THR A 123 -0.80 11.52 3.50
N ALA A 124 -1.74 12.43 3.75
CA ALA A 124 -3.00 12.15 4.40
C ALA A 124 -4.16 12.48 3.46
N VAL A 125 -5.11 11.54 3.32
CA VAL A 125 -6.35 11.71 2.58
C VAL A 125 -7.49 11.77 3.58
N THR A 126 -7.89 12.99 3.96
CA THR A 126 -8.90 13.26 4.97
C THR A 126 -9.86 14.35 4.52
N SER A 127 -11.02 14.44 5.17
CA SER A 127 -11.88 15.62 5.07
C SER A 127 -11.23 16.84 5.74
N ASP A 128 -11.69 18.03 5.39
CA ASP A 128 -11.38 19.26 6.14
C ASP A 128 -12.21 19.28 7.44
N LEU A 129 -11.55 18.96 8.56
CA LEU A 129 -12.19 18.81 9.87
C LEU A 129 -12.31 20.13 10.64
N VAL A 130 -11.90 21.28 10.07
CA VAL A 130 -11.85 22.57 10.79
C VAL A 130 -13.24 23.05 11.24
N HIS A 131 -14.34 22.46 10.75
CA HIS A 131 -15.72 22.85 11.04
C HIS A 131 -16.62 21.72 11.57
N GLU A 132 -16.06 20.56 11.93
CA GLU A 132 -16.80 19.46 12.59
C GLU A 132 -16.66 19.49 14.12
#